data_AF-A0A399PL30-F1
#
_entry.id   AF-A0A399PL30-F1
#
_cell.length_a   1.000
_cell.length_b   1.000
_cell.length_c   1.000
_cell.angle_alpha   90.00
_cell.angle_beta   90.00
_cell.angle_gamma   90.00
#
_symmetry.space_group_name_H-M   'P 1'
#
loop_
_entity.id
_entity.type
_entity.pdbx_description
1 polymer ?
#
loop_
_entity_poly.entity_id
_entity_poly.type
_entity_poly.pdbx_seq_one_letter_code
_entity_poly.pdbx_strand_id
1 'polypeptide(L)'
;MTDTTSPLRVTVWGENRHEQIEQHVRDRYPTGMHGAVAEGVQENLPEAHVEIATMDQPEHGLTEELLARTDVLTWWGHAAHAEVDDAIVERVHRHVLDGMGLIVLHSGHWSKIFTKLMGTTCTLRWRSEHDRELVWTVNPQHPITRGVPNPIVIDEQEMYGEYFDVPTPDELVFISGF
;
A
#
# COMPACT_ATOMS: atom_id res chain seq x y z
N MET A 1 -14.00 15.33 15.87
CA MET A 1 -15.16 14.52 15.44
C MET A 1 -15.14 14.56 13.93
N THR A 2 -14.66 13.51 13.28
CA THR A 2 -14.71 13.39 11.82
C THR A 2 -16.17 13.22 11.42
N ASP A 3 -16.64 14.08 10.53
CA ASP A 3 -17.98 14.05 10.00
C ASP A 3 -18.14 12.77 9.14
N THR A 4 -18.82 11.76 9.68
CA THR A 4 -19.03 10.47 9.01
C THR A 4 -20.06 10.53 7.88
N THR A 5 -20.46 11.72 7.44
CA THR A 5 -21.50 11.91 6.42
C THR A 5 -20.96 12.11 5.01
N SER A 6 -19.67 12.41 4.85
CA SER A 6 -19.04 12.51 3.53
C SER A 6 -18.38 11.19 3.13
N PRO A 7 -18.53 10.74 1.87
CA PRO A 7 -17.92 9.50 1.45
C PRO A 7 -16.39 9.58 1.47
N LEU A 8 -15.74 8.48 1.88
CA LEU A 8 -14.28 8.40 2.01
C LEU A 8 -13.61 8.58 0.65
N ARG A 9 -12.59 9.43 0.57
CA ARG A 9 -11.84 9.71 -0.66
C ARG A 9 -10.51 8.95 -0.63
N VAL A 10 -10.41 7.89 -1.42
CA VAL A 10 -9.25 7.01 -1.48
C VAL A 10 -8.49 7.25 -2.77
N THR A 11 -7.20 7.55 -2.67
CA THR A 11 -6.30 7.57 -3.81
C THR A 11 -5.51 6.28 -3.83
N VAL A 12 -5.60 5.51 -4.92
CA VAL A 12 -4.84 4.29 -5.13
C VAL A 12 -3.66 4.59 -6.04
N TRP A 13 -2.47 4.65 -5.45
CA TRP A 13 -1.23 4.88 -6.19
C TRP A 13 -0.53 3.56 -6.53
N GLY A 14 -0.17 3.39 -7.80
CA GLY A 14 0.60 2.26 -8.28
C GLY A 14 1.76 2.68 -9.20
N GLU A 15 2.94 2.11 -8.97
CA GLU A 15 4.12 2.34 -9.82
C GLU A 15 3.88 2.00 -11.29
N ASN A 16 3.09 0.95 -11.58
CA ASN A 16 2.64 0.55 -12.92
C ASN A 16 3.78 0.29 -13.92
N ARG A 17 4.91 -0.28 -13.47
CA ARG A 17 6.04 -0.65 -14.35
C ARG A 17 6.04 -2.13 -14.71
N HIS A 18 5.82 -3.01 -13.75
CA HIS A 18 5.78 -4.47 -13.98
C HIS A 18 4.70 -4.85 -14.99
N GLU A 19 3.49 -4.32 -14.84
CA GLU A 19 2.34 -4.60 -15.72
C GLU A 19 2.55 -4.08 -17.14
N GLN A 20 3.45 -3.10 -17.32
CA GLN A 20 3.81 -2.58 -18.63
C GLN A 20 4.85 -3.45 -19.35
N ILE A 21 5.79 -4.05 -18.63
CA ILE A 21 6.98 -4.71 -19.19
C ILE A 21 6.85 -6.24 -19.19
N GLU A 22 6.14 -6.82 -18.21
CA GLU A 22 6.07 -8.25 -17.98
C GLU A 22 4.70 -8.81 -18.33
N GLN A 23 4.64 -9.59 -19.43
CA GLN A 23 3.39 -10.10 -19.96
C GLN A 23 2.60 -10.94 -18.93
N HIS A 24 3.27 -11.80 -18.17
CA HIS A 24 2.61 -12.66 -17.18
C HIS A 24 1.96 -11.85 -16.03
N VAL A 25 2.56 -10.70 -15.65
CA VAL A 25 1.98 -9.79 -14.66
C VAL A 25 0.76 -9.09 -15.26
N ARG A 26 0.86 -8.60 -16.50
CA ARG A 26 -0.27 -7.98 -17.22
C ARG A 26 -1.45 -8.94 -17.40
N ASP A 27 -1.18 -10.21 -17.71
CA ASP A 27 -2.22 -11.21 -17.88
C ASP A 27 -3.03 -11.42 -16.57
N ARG A 28 -2.36 -11.26 -15.41
CA ARG A 28 -3.00 -11.31 -14.09
C ARG A 28 -3.66 -10.00 -13.69
N TYR A 29 -3.04 -8.88 -14.04
CA TYR A 29 -3.46 -7.52 -13.69
C TYR A 29 -3.64 -6.66 -14.96
N PRO A 30 -4.69 -6.90 -15.77
CA PRO A 30 -4.86 -6.24 -17.06
C PRO A 30 -5.12 -4.73 -16.93
N THR A 31 -5.59 -4.28 -15.76
CA THR A 31 -5.80 -2.87 -15.40
C THR A 31 -4.78 -2.38 -14.37
N GLY A 32 -3.68 -3.11 -14.19
CA GLY A 32 -2.69 -2.86 -13.15
C GLY A 32 -3.13 -3.32 -11.75
N MET A 33 -2.18 -3.50 -10.83
CA MET A 33 -2.48 -3.84 -9.44
C MET A 33 -3.28 -2.73 -8.75
N HIS A 34 -3.06 -1.47 -9.14
CA HIS A 34 -3.87 -0.34 -8.70
C HIS A 34 -5.34 -0.46 -9.12
N GLY A 35 -5.63 -1.06 -10.28
CA GLY A 35 -7.00 -1.38 -10.70
C GLY A 35 -7.65 -2.43 -9.78
N ALA A 36 -6.93 -3.51 -9.47
CA ALA A 36 -7.41 -4.55 -8.55
C ALA A 36 -7.63 -4.04 -7.12
N VAL A 37 -6.73 -3.19 -6.61
CA VAL A 37 -6.90 -2.55 -5.29
C VAL A 37 -8.11 -1.60 -5.31
N ALA A 38 -8.27 -0.79 -6.36
CA ALA A 38 -9.42 0.11 -6.49
C ALA A 38 -10.75 -0.65 -6.54
N GLU A 39 -10.81 -1.78 -7.25
CA GLU A 39 -11.98 -2.67 -7.29
C GLU A 39 -12.29 -3.22 -5.89
N GLY A 40 -11.28 -3.73 -5.17
CA GLY A 40 -11.46 -4.23 -3.80
C GLY A 40 -11.95 -3.16 -2.82
N VAL A 41 -11.48 -1.91 -2.96
CA VAL A 41 -11.99 -0.77 -2.17
C VAL A 41 -13.46 -0.51 -2.50
N GLN A 42 -13.83 -0.45 -3.78
CA GLN A 42 -15.21 -0.21 -4.20
C GLN A 42 -16.16 -1.34 -3.78
N GLU A 43 -15.71 -2.59 -3.82
CA GLU A 43 -16.49 -3.75 -3.38
C GLU A 43 -16.82 -3.67 -1.88
N ASN A 44 -15.85 -3.28 -1.06
CA ASN A 44 -15.99 -3.27 0.40
C ASN A 44 -16.51 -1.93 0.95
N LEU A 45 -16.35 -0.84 0.20
CA LEU A 45 -16.77 0.52 0.54
C LEU A 45 -17.45 1.16 -0.69
N PRO A 46 -18.68 0.75 -1.04
CA PRO A 46 -19.34 1.17 -2.28
C PRO A 46 -19.60 2.68 -2.39
N GLU A 47 -19.64 3.38 -1.26
CA GLU A 47 -19.80 4.84 -1.22
C GLU A 47 -18.46 5.57 -1.41
N ALA A 48 -17.31 4.90 -1.25
CA ALA A 48 -16.01 5.56 -1.34
C ALA A 48 -15.74 6.13 -2.74
N HIS A 49 -15.21 7.34 -2.79
CA HIS A 49 -14.66 7.92 -4.00
C HIS A 49 -13.24 7.41 -4.20
N VAL A 50 -13.02 6.63 -5.26
CA VAL A 50 -11.70 6.06 -5.57
C VAL A 50 -11.10 6.74 -6.78
N GLU A 51 -9.91 7.30 -6.62
CA GLU A 51 -9.10 7.87 -7.70
C GLU A 51 -7.81 7.08 -7.86
N ILE A 52 -7.39 6.82 -9.10
CA ILE A 52 -6.17 6.09 -9.42
C ILE A 52 -5.10 7.09 -9.86
N ALA A 53 -3.90 6.96 -9.29
CA ALA A 53 -2.71 7.70 -9.68
C ALA A 53 -1.58 6.72 -10.02
N THR A 54 -0.75 7.05 -11.00
CA THR A 54 0.39 6.21 -11.40
C THR A 54 1.66 7.02 -11.65
N MET A 55 2.80 6.35 -11.57
CA MET A 55 4.12 7.00 -11.64
C MET A 55 4.35 7.83 -12.91
N ASP A 56 3.83 7.39 -14.05
CA ASP A 56 4.03 8.04 -15.36
C ASP A 56 3.10 9.25 -15.60
N GLN A 57 2.14 9.51 -14.70
CA GLN A 57 1.33 10.72 -14.75
C GLN A 57 2.18 11.95 -14.34
N PRO A 58 1.81 13.17 -14.78
CA PRO A 58 2.44 14.39 -14.29
C PRO A 58 2.45 14.43 -12.75
N GLU A 59 3.59 14.76 -12.15
CA GLU A 59 3.77 14.77 -10.69
C GLU A 59 3.45 13.42 -10.02
N HIS A 60 3.63 12.31 -10.77
CA HIS A 60 3.25 10.94 -10.38
C HIS A 60 1.75 10.81 -10.05
N GLY A 61 0.93 11.71 -10.59
CA GLY A 61 -0.50 11.83 -10.29
C GLY A 61 -0.81 12.47 -8.94
N LEU A 62 0.20 12.77 -8.11
CA LEU A 62 0.03 13.21 -6.72
C LEU A 62 0.14 14.73 -6.60
N THR A 63 -0.71 15.46 -7.32
CA THR A 63 -0.76 16.93 -7.25
C THR A 63 -1.20 17.40 -5.86
N GLU A 64 -0.91 18.67 -5.53
CA GLU A 64 -1.36 19.26 -4.26
C GLU A 64 -2.90 19.23 -4.15
N GLU A 65 -3.61 19.49 -5.24
CA GLU A 65 -5.07 19.48 -5.28
C GLU A 65 -5.66 18.09 -5.07
N LEU A 66 -5.00 17.03 -5.58
CA LEU A 66 -5.43 15.66 -5.31
C LEU A 66 -5.22 15.32 -3.85
N LEU A 67 -4.00 15.48 -3.32
CA LEU A 67 -3.68 15.11 -1.95
C LEU A 67 -4.50 15.88 -0.92
N ALA A 68 -4.78 17.16 -1.16
CA ALA A 68 -5.65 17.97 -0.29
C ALA A 68 -7.10 17.45 -0.20
N ARG A 69 -7.54 16.62 -1.16
CA ARG A 69 -8.84 15.95 -1.13
C ARG A 69 -8.75 14.44 -0.87
N THR A 70 -7.57 13.90 -0.63
CA THR A 70 -7.38 12.48 -0.31
C THR A 70 -7.50 12.28 1.19
N ASP A 71 -8.39 11.38 1.62
CA ASP A 71 -8.49 10.97 3.02
C ASP A 71 -7.50 9.83 3.31
N VAL A 72 -7.35 8.89 2.36
CA VAL A 72 -6.43 7.76 2.46
C VAL A 72 -5.70 7.54 1.13
N LEU A 73 -4.38 7.50 1.18
CA LEU A 73 -3.53 7.11 0.06
C LEU A 73 -3.09 5.66 0.23
N THR A 74 -3.28 4.81 -0.77
CA THR A 74 -2.60 3.50 -0.83
C THR A 74 -1.36 3.62 -1.71
N TRP A 75 -0.29 2.91 -1.36
CA TRP A 75 0.97 2.97 -2.08
C TRP A 75 1.51 1.58 -2.39
N TRP A 76 1.60 1.25 -3.68
CA TRP A 76 2.33 0.08 -4.17
C TRP A 76 3.43 0.52 -5.15
N GLY A 77 4.67 0.05 -4.93
CA GLY A 77 5.78 0.23 -5.87
C GLY A 77 6.88 -0.78 -5.61
N HIS A 78 7.83 -0.94 -6.53
CA HIS A 78 8.86 -1.96 -6.42
C HIS A 78 10.14 -1.59 -7.19
N ALA A 79 10.08 -1.54 -8.53
CA ALA A 79 11.27 -1.46 -9.38
C ALA A 79 11.86 -0.05 -9.49
N ALA A 80 11.07 0.99 -9.21
CA ALA A 80 11.39 2.37 -9.54
C ALA A 80 11.22 3.33 -8.36
N HIS A 81 11.36 2.85 -7.11
CA HIS A 81 11.30 3.71 -5.92
C HIS A 81 12.20 4.95 -5.98
N ALA A 82 13.39 4.82 -6.60
CA ALA A 82 14.33 5.91 -6.75
C ALA A 82 13.85 7.00 -7.73
N GLU A 83 12.97 6.66 -8.68
CA GLU A 83 12.43 7.57 -9.71
C GLU A 83 11.32 8.48 -9.19
N VAL A 84 10.75 8.20 -8.00
CA VAL A 84 9.77 9.09 -7.38
C VAL A 84 10.46 10.38 -6.93
N ASP A 85 10.04 11.52 -7.46
CA ASP A 85 10.64 12.82 -7.18
C ASP A 85 10.56 13.16 -5.69
N ASP A 86 11.67 13.64 -5.12
CA ASP A 86 11.73 13.98 -3.68
C ASP A 86 10.71 15.07 -3.30
N ALA A 87 10.40 15.99 -4.22
CA ALA A 87 9.36 17.01 -4.02
C ALA A 87 7.97 16.39 -3.81
N ILE A 88 7.67 15.27 -4.50
CA ILE A 88 6.41 14.53 -4.33
C ILE A 88 6.42 13.77 -3.02
N VAL A 89 7.55 13.17 -2.64
CA VAL A 89 7.72 12.51 -1.34
C VAL A 89 7.51 13.50 -0.18
N GLU A 90 8.12 14.69 -0.24
CA GLU A 90 7.92 15.73 0.79
C GLU A 90 6.47 16.22 0.84
N ARG A 91 5.79 16.31 -0.30
CA ARG A 91 4.38 16.67 -0.36
C ARG A 91 3.52 15.62 0.34
N VAL A 92 3.65 14.35 -0.04
CA VAL A 92 2.91 13.24 0.59
C VAL A 92 3.21 13.17 2.09
N HIS A 93 4.47 13.31 2.48
CA HIS A 93 4.89 13.31 3.88
C HIS A 93 4.18 14.41 4.70
N ARG A 94 4.10 15.65 4.18
CA ARG A 94 3.35 16.73 4.84
C ARG A 94 1.88 16.37 5.03
N HIS A 95 1.21 15.89 3.98
CA HIS A 95 -0.20 15.50 4.05
C HIS A 95 -0.45 14.37 5.05
N VAL A 96 0.45 13.38 5.13
CA VAL A 96 0.36 12.31 6.14
C VAL A 96 0.48 12.88 7.56
N LEU A 97 1.46 13.76 7.81
CA LEU A 97 1.61 14.42 9.11
C LEU A 97 0.43 15.33 9.48
N ASP A 98 -0.24 15.90 8.48
CA ASP A 98 -1.43 16.74 8.64
C ASP A 98 -2.73 15.91 8.82
N GLY A 99 -2.65 14.57 8.71
CA GLY A 99 -3.74 13.66 9.07
C GLY A 99 -4.27 12.78 7.94
N MET A 100 -3.70 12.84 6.73
CA MET A 100 -4.03 11.90 5.65
C MET A 100 -3.57 10.48 6.01
N GLY A 101 -4.45 9.49 5.85
CA GLY A 101 -4.10 8.08 6.04
C GLY A 101 -3.16 7.58 4.93
N LEU A 102 -2.25 6.67 5.29
CA LEU A 102 -1.35 6.01 4.34
C LEU A 102 -1.39 4.49 4.56
N ILE A 103 -1.63 3.74 3.49
CA ILE A 103 -1.54 2.27 3.47
C ILE A 103 -0.42 1.88 2.51
N VAL A 104 0.69 1.38 3.04
CA VAL A 104 1.84 0.91 2.26
C VAL A 104 1.71 -0.58 2.03
N LEU A 105 1.83 -1.03 0.78
CA LEU A 105 1.58 -2.41 0.37
C LEU A 105 2.87 -3.09 -0.09
N HIS A 106 3.15 -4.26 0.48
CA HIS A 106 4.19 -5.20 0.02
C HIS A 106 5.57 -4.53 -0.15
N SER A 107 6.16 -4.59 -1.34
CA SER A 107 7.41 -3.95 -1.75
C SER A 107 7.46 -2.43 -1.51
N GLY A 108 6.31 -1.79 -1.30
CA GLY A 108 6.21 -0.41 -0.82
C GLY A 108 6.98 -0.16 0.49
N HIS A 109 7.35 -1.20 1.24
CA HIS A 109 8.26 -1.10 2.38
C HIS A 109 9.59 -0.40 2.04
N TRP A 110 10.03 -0.44 0.77
CA TRP A 110 11.25 0.23 0.34
C TRP A 110 11.02 1.59 -0.35
N SER A 111 9.78 2.07 -0.36
CA SER A 111 9.45 3.38 -0.92
C SER A 111 10.11 4.53 -0.15
N LYS A 112 10.43 5.62 -0.86
CA LYS A 112 10.96 6.85 -0.25
C LYS A 112 10.04 7.41 0.84
N ILE A 113 8.71 7.34 0.64
CA ILE A 113 7.75 7.85 1.62
C ILE A 113 7.73 7.02 2.89
N PHE A 114 7.74 5.68 2.78
CA PHE A 114 7.72 4.81 3.97
C PHE A 114 9.04 4.89 4.75
N THR A 115 10.18 4.83 4.07
CA THR A 115 11.50 4.97 4.70
C THR A 115 11.66 6.34 5.40
N LYS A 116 11.15 7.42 4.80
CA LYS A 116 11.12 8.76 5.41
C LYS A 116 10.28 8.81 6.69
N LEU A 117 9.09 8.20 6.69
CA LEU A 117 8.21 8.15 7.87
C LEU A 117 8.78 7.28 9.00
N MET A 118 9.42 6.16 8.65
CA MET A 118 9.95 5.20 9.62
C MET A 118 11.31 5.63 10.19
N GLY A 119 12.12 6.38 9.42
CA GLY A 119 13.45 6.82 9.85
C GLY A 119 14.48 5.67 9.94
N THR A 120 14.19 4.53 9.33
CA THR A 120 15.04 3.32 9.29
C THR A 120 15.27 2.90 7.83
N THR A 121 16.00 1.80 7.61
CA THR A 121 16.26 1.31 6.24
C THR A 121 15.05 0.61 5.64
N CYS A 122 14.12 0.12 6.47
CA CYS A 122 12.98 -0.71 6.08
C CYS A 122 13.40 -1.93 5.25
N THR A 123 14.63 -2.42 5.45
CA THR A 123 15.13 -3.63 4.79
C THR A 123 14.68 -4.87 5.54
N LEU A 124 14.55 -5.98 4.80
CA LEU A 124 14.12 -7.28 5.29
C LEU A 124 14.82 -8.38 4.49
N ARG A 125 14.73 -9.62 4.98
CA ARG A 125 15.12 -10.80 4.19
C ARG A 125 14.00 -11.13 3.23
N TRP A 126 14.33 -11.50 2.00
CA TRP A 126 13.33 -11.89 1.01
C TRP A 126 13.73 -13.13 0.23
N ARG A 127 12.73 -13.84 -0.29
CA ARG A 127 12.89 -14.98 -1.21
C ARG A 127 11.70 -15.02 -2.17
N SER A 128 11.98 -14.80 -3.46
CA SER A 128 11.00 -14.85 -4.56
C SER A 128 10.76 -16.29 -5.05
N GLU A 129 10.28 -17.16 -4.16
CA GLU A 129 9.80 -18.51 -4.49
C GLU A 129 8.27 -18.57 -4.34
N HIS A 130 7.66 -19.68 -4.76
CA HIS A 130 6.21 -19.91 -4.66
C HIS A 130 5.82 -20.46 -3.26
N ASP A 131 6.21 -19.75 -2.20
CA ASP A 131 5.96 -20.20 -0.83
C ASP A 131 4.48 -19.99 -0.45
N ARG A 132 3.93 -20.89 0.36
CA ARG A 132 2.58 -20.70 0.92
C ARG A 132 2.66 -19.81 2.14
N GLU A 133 1.87 -18.75 2.18
CA GLU A 133 1.80 -17.84 3.33
C GLU A 133 0.52 -18.06 4.14
N LEU A 134 0.67 -18.15 5.46
CA LEU A 134 -0.40 -18.10 6.43
C LEU A 134 -0.29 -16.82 7.24
N VAL A 135 -1.19 -15.87 7.03
CA VAL A 135 -1.23 -14.60 7.76
C VAL A 135 -2.14 -14.74 8.97
N TRP A 136 -1.55 -14.80 10.16
CA TRP A 136 -2.27 -15.00 11.43
C TRP A 136 -2.68 -13.68 12.05
N THR A 137 -3.95 -13.58 12.45
CA THR A 137 -4.43 -12.44 13.26
C THR A 137 -3.93 -12.57 14.69
N VAL A 138 -3.07 -11.64 15.12
CA VAL A 138 -2.52 -11.62 16.50
C VAL A 138 -3.14 -10.54 17.39
N ASN A 139 -3.85 -9.57 16.79
CA ASN A 139 -4.68 -8.60 17.51
C ASN A 139 -6.15 -8.70 17.07
N PRO A 140 -6.92 -9.70 17.53
CA PRO A 140 -8.29 -9.96 17.05
C PRO A 140 -9.32 -8.89 17.46
N GLN A 141 -8.97 -7.98 18.37
CA GLN A 141 -9.83 -6.88 18.78
C GLN A 141 -9.68 -5.64 17.88
N HIS A 142 -8.65 -5.61 17.02
CA HIS A 142 -8.37 -4.48 16.16
C HIS A 142 -9.47 -4.28 15.09
N PRO A 143 -9.88 -3.05 14.75
CA PRO A 143 -10.88 -2.82 13.71
C PRO A 143 -10.53 -3.41 12.34
N ILE A 144 -9.24 -3.47 11.97
CA ILE A 144 -8.78 -4.04 10.68
C ILE A 144 -9.11 -5.53 10.57
N THR A 145 -9.24 -6.26 11.69
CA THR A 145 -9.42 -7.72 11.66
C THR A 145 -10.88 -8.14 11.61
N ARG A 146 -11.82 -7.20 11.59
CA ARG A 146 -13.27 -7.50 11.57
C ARG A 146 -13.67 -8.14 10.25
N GLY A 147 -14.20 -9.36 10.32
CA GLY A 147 -14.63 -10.11 9.13
C GLY A 147 -13.48 -10.68 8.29
N VAL A 148 -12.23 -10.49 8.71
CA VAL A 148 -11.05 -11.04 8.02
C VAL A 148 -10.84 -12.49 8.46
N PRO A 149 -10.64 -13.43 7.51
CA PRO A 149 -10.30 -14.83 7.84
C PRO A 149 -9.05 -14.93 8.72
N ASN A 150 -9.00 -15.93 9.60
CA ASN A 150 -7.84 -16.22 10.43
C ASN A 150 -7.50 -17.73 10.42
N PRO A 151 -6.38 -18.15 9.82
CA PRO A 151 -5.44 -17.30 9.05
C PRO A 151 -6.04 -16.87 7.70
N ILE A 152 -5.51 -15.81 7.11
CA ILE A 152 -5.61 -15.61 5.66
C ILE A 152 -4.63 -16.60 5.03
N VAL A 153 -5.10 -17.37 4.05
CA VAL A 153 -4.30 -18.38 3.35
C VAL A 153 -3.99 -17.87 1.95
N ILE A 154 -2.71 -17.71 1.62
CA ILE A 154 -2.22 -17.33 0.30
C ILE A 154 -1.38 -18.49 -0.22
N ASP A 155 -1.79 -19.12 -1.32
CA ASP A 155 -1.19 -20.37 -1.79
C ASP A 155 0.23 -20.18 -2.34
N GLU A 156 0.52 -19.04 -2.96
CA GLU A 156 1.83 -18.68 -3.49
C GLU A 156 2.13 -17.20 -3.24
N GLN A 157 3.24 -16.91 -2.55
CA GLN A 157 3.71 -15.55 -2.28
C GLN A 157 5.22 -15.47 -2.07
N GLU A 158 5.80 -14.32 -2.39
CA GLU A 158 7.17 -13.97 -2.00
C GLU A 158 7.29 -13.92 -0.47
N MET A 159 8.32 -14.59 0.07
CA MET A 159 8.56 -14.57 1.51
C MET A 159 9.31 -13.30 1.90
N TYR A 160 8.76 -12.54 2.85
CA TYR A 160 9.46 -11.51 3.63
C TYR A 160 9.68 -12.00 5.06
N GLY A 161 10.92 -11.88 5.53
CA GLY A 161 11.39 -12.47 6.77
C GLY A 161 12.08 -11.48 7.68
N GLU A 162 11.86 -11.68 8.97
CA GLU A 162 12.55 -10.97 10.05
C GLU A 162 14.09 -11.16 9.99
N TYR A 163 14.89 -10.20 10.42
CA TYR A 163 14.52 -8.90 11.01
C TYR A 163 14.07 -7.88 9.95
N PHE A 164 12.88 -7.30 10.12
CA PHE A 164 12.39 -6.17 9.34
C PHE A 164 12.77 -4.86 10.06
N ASP A 165 13.65 -4.08 9.43
CA ASP A 165 14.22 -2.86 10.04
C ASP A 165 13.21 -1.69 10.01
N VAL A 166 12.19 -1.78 10.86
CA VAL A 166 11.20 -0.72 11.14
C VAL A 166 11.17 -0.40 12.63
N PRO A 167 10.72 0.79 13.03
CA PRO A 167 10.40 1.07 14.42
C PRO A 167 9.40 0.05 14.96
N THR A 168 9.39 -0.15 16.27
CA THR A 168 8.34 -0.95 16.91
C THR A 168 6.98 -0.38 16.53
N PRO A 169 6.08 -1.17 15.92
CA PRO A 169 4.77 -0.68 15.54
C PRO A 169 3.95 -0.35 16.79
N ASP A 170 3.10 0.67 16.69
CA ASP A 170 2.13 1.01 17.75
C ASP A 170 1.26 -0.22 18.09
N GLU A 171 0.81 -0.94 17.05
CA GLU A 171 0.11 -2.21 17.18
C GLU A 171 0.55 -3.21 16.10
N LEU A 172 0.83 -4.46 16.51
CA LEU A 172 1.07 -5.57 15.59
C LEU A 172 -0.25 -6.31 15.34
N VAL A 173 -0.74 -6.27 14.10
CA VAL A 173 -2.06 -6.81 13.73
C VAL A 173 -1.96 -8.26 13.22
N PHE A 174 -0.96 -8.51 12.38
CA PHE A 174 -0.76 -9.79 11.69
C PHE A 174 0.68 -10.28 11.83
N ILE A 175 0.86 -11.61 11.82
CA ILE A 175 2.17 -12.27 11.68
C ILE A 175 2.06 -13.35 10.61
N SER A 176 2.98 -13.36 9.66
CA SER A 176 3.04 -14.35 8.59
C SER A 176 3.89 -15.57 8.95
N GLY A 177 3.45 -16.75 8.53
CA GLY A 177 4.25 -17.97 8.50
C GLY A 177 4.35 -18.50 7.06
N PHE A 178 5.56 -18.93 6.67
CA PHE A 178 5.92 -19.46 5.35
C PHE A 178 6.49 -20.87 5.46
#